data_AF-A0A3D3SF34-F1
#
_entry.id   AF-A0A3D3SF34-F1
#
_cell.length_a   1.000
_cell.length_b   1.000
_cell.length_c   1.000
_cell.angle_alpha   90.00
_cell.angle_beta   90.00
_cell.angle_gamma   90.00
#
_symmetry.space_group_name_H-M   'P 1'
#
loop_
_entity.id
_entity.type
_entity.pdbx_description
1 polymer ?
#
loop_
_entity_poly.entity_id
_entity_poly.type
_entity_poly.pdbx_seq_one_letter_code
_entity_poly.pdbx_strand_id
1 'polypeptide(L)'
;MDTIEITSAVVDGVRLDFPTERQIVALASAWDDDANHQVCFLRDSDFRAAGKQGEYASMIASADLALPSSATLFKYAAAKAAGNRKVSGRAGENGMVRRFFTAGERRREYLASLDSAEESAVPGGTAYAPLKTLACFLSALEQRRGSVFLVGGSLPILQKAEQHMRSTFPELRVVGRAAGDYREDDELAIMKALQKSTPDMIVVGSLVRGAELWIPRHMHCTKSGIFLYADSIMEILAGRR
;
A
#
# COMPACT_ATOMS: atom_id res chain seq x y z
N MET A 1 -22.18 -11.08 -2.51
CA MET A 1 -21.18 -10.02 -2.76
C MET A 1 -20.24 -10.10 -1.59
N ASP A 2 -19.02 -10.59 -1.83
CA ASP A 2 -18.04 -10.72 -0.75
C ASP A 2 -17.38 -9.35 -0.59
N THR A 3 -17.77 -8.65 0.46
CA THR A 3 -17.26 -7.31 0.77
C THR A 3 -16.09 -7.44 1.72
N ILE A 4 -14.95 -6.83 1.39
CA ILE A 4 -13.82 -6.72 2.30
C ILE A 4 -14.07 -5.50 3.18
N GLU A 5 -14.22 -5.72 4.48
CA GLU A 5 -14.50 -4.66 5.44
C GLU A 5 -13.23 -4.21 6.17
N ILE A 6 -12.74 -3.01 5.89
CA ILE A 6 -11.57 -2.44 6.56
C ILE A 6 -12.02 -1.48 7.64
N THR A 7 -11.40 -1.64 8.81
CA THR A 7 -11.62 -0.72 9.91
C THR A 7 -10.71 0.51 9.75
N SER A 8 -11.27 1.71 9.83
CA SER A 8 -10.53 2.96 9.68
C SER A 8 -10.86 3.93 10.81
N ALA A 9 -9.99 4.89 11.09
CA ALA A 9 -10.27 6.00 12.00
C ALA A 9 -9.83 7.32 11.35
N VAL A 10 -10.61 8.38 11.55
CA VAL A 10 -10.18 9.74 11.23
C VAL A 10 -9.66 10.38 12.51
N VAL A 11 -8.39 10.78 12.49
CA VAL A 11 -7.71 11.39 13.64
C VAL A 11 -7.05 12.67 13.16
N ASP A 12 -7.42 13.79 13.79
CA ASP A 12 -6.93 15.13 13.44
C ASP A 12 -7.08 15.43 11.93
N GLY A 13 -8.19 14.99 11.33
CA GLY A 13 -8.51 15.19 9.91
C GLY A 13 -7.82 14.22 8.93
N VAL A 14 -7.00 13.28 9.42
CA VAL A 14 -6.30 12.30 8.58
C VAL A 14 -6.89 10.91 8.79
N ARG A 15 -7.22 10.22 7.69
CA ARG A 15 -7.68 8.83 7.72
C ARG A 15 -6.52 7.87 7.94
N LEU A 16 -6.71 6.93 8.86
CA LEU A 16 -5.81 5.81 9.10
C LEU A 16 -6.60 4.50 8.99
N ASP A 17 -6.08 3.56 8.22
CA ASP A 17 -6.70 2.27 7.94
C ASP A 17 -5.98 1.17 8.74
N PHE A 18 -6.76 0.21 9.25
CA PHE A 18 -6.30 -0.88 10.11
C PHE A 18 -6.69 -2.26 9.54
N PRO A 19 -6.25 -2.61 8.32
CA PRO A 19 -6.54 -3.91 7.75
C PRO A 19 -5.77 -5.03 8.46
N THR A 20 -6.35 -6.22 8.54
CA THR A 20 -5.61 -7.44 8.89
C THR A 20 -4.77 -7.94 7.71
N GLU A 21 -3.86 -8.88 7.95
CA GLU A 21 -3.08 -9.49 6.85
C GLU A 21 -3.98 -10.19 5.84
N ARG A 22 -5.02 -10.89 6.32
CA ARG A 22 -6.02 -11.52 5.44
C ARG A 22 -6.73 -10.49 4.57
N GLN A 23 -7.06 -9.33 5.12
CA GLN A 23 -7.69 -8.25 4.36
C GLN A 23 -6.73 -7.66 3.32
N ILE A 24 -5.44 -7.49 3.64
CA ILE A 24 -4.43 -7.05 2.67
C ILE A 24 -4.34 -8.06 1.51
N VAL A 25 -4.29 -9.36 1.80
CA VAL A 25 -4.25 -10.43 0.80
C VAL A 25 -5.54 -10.47 -0.04
N ALA A 26 -6.70 -10.27 0.59
CA ALA A 26 -7.98 -10.18 -0.10
C ALA A 26 -8.04 -8.96 -1.04
N LEU A 27 -7.58 -7.80 -0.59
CA LEU A 27 -7.50 -6.58 -1.42
C LEU A 27 -6.62 -6.78 -2.63
N ALA A 28 -5.44 -7.39 -2.45
CA ALA A 28 -4.55 -7.71 -3.56
C ALA A 28 -5.26 -8.50 -4.67
N SER A 29 -6.21 -9.37 -4.28
CA SER A 29 -7.01 -10.18 -5.20
C SER A 29 -8.21 -9.44 -5.79
N ALA A 30 -8.77 -8.49 -5.05
CA ALA A 30 -9.92 -7.67 -5.44
C ALA A 30 -9.53 -6.51 -6.37
N TRP A 31 -8.35 -5.90 -6.17
CA TRP A 31 -7.75 -4.80 -6.94
C TRP A 31 -7.21 -5.22 -8.31
N ASP A 32 -7.95 -6.11 -8.96
CA ASP A 32 -7.83 -6.51 -10.36
C ASP A 32 -9.10 -6.03 -11.09
N ASP A 33 -9.44 -4.77 -10.85
CA ASP A 33 -10.74 -4.13 -11.14
C ASP A 33 -10.63 -3.01 -12.17
N ASP A 34 -9.55 -3.01 -12.97
CA ASP A 34 -9.24 -1.97 -13.95
C ASP A 34 -9.03 -0.55 -13.34
N ALA A 35 -8.68 -0.45 -12.05
CA ALA A 35 -8.31 0.81 -11.40
C ALA A 35 -6.87 0.79 -10.84
N ASN A 36 -6.35 1.99 -10.57
CA ASN A 36 -5.09 2.16 -9.85
C ASN A 36 -5.40 2.33 -8.36
N HIS A 37 -4.68 1.59 -7.51
CA HIS A 37 -4.82 1.66 -6.06
C HIS A 37 -3.52 2.09 -5.41
N GLN A 38 -3.59 3.00 -4.44
CA GLN A 38 -2.42 3.49 -3.71
C GLN A 38 -2.44 3.06 -2.24
N VAL A 39 -1.31 2.49 -1.80
CA VAL A 39 -1.04 2.13 -0.40
C VAL A 39 0.05 3.06 0.14
N CYS A 40 -0.31 3.86 1.14
CA CYS A 40 0.57 4.82 1.79
C CYS A 40 0.95 4.34 3.20
N PHE A 41 2.19 4.62 3.61
CA PHE A 41 2.70 4.31 4.95
C PHE A 41 3.03 5.59 5.70
N LEU A 42 2.28 5.88 6.77
CA LEU A 42 2.41 7.13 7.50
C LEU A 42 3.25 6.93 8.78
N ARG A 43 4.43 7.55 8.83
CA ARG A 43 5.15 7.80 10.09
C ARG A 43 4.59 9.04 10.78
N ASP A 44 5.11 9.36 11.97
CA ASP A 44 4.69 10.55 12.73
C ASP A 44 4.90 11.86 11.95
N SER A 45 5.96 11.96 11.14
CA SER A 45 6.20 13.12 10.26
C SER A 45 5.16 13.21 9.15
N ASP A 46 4.85 12.08 8.53
CA ASP A 46 4.00 11.98 7.36
C ASP A 46 2.54 12.27 7.76
N PHE A 47 2.10 11.77 8.91
CA PHE A 47 0.80 12.10 9.52
C PHE A 47 0.64 13.61 9.78
N ARG A 48 1.67 14.26 10.34
CA ARG A 48 1.66 15.72 10.55
C ARG A 48 1.64 16.50 9.23
N ALA A 49 2.25 15.98 8.18
CA ALA A 49 2.20 16.61 6.85
C ALA A 49 0.82 16.41 6.20
N ALA A 50 0.22 15.22 6.35
CA ALA A 50 -1.10 14.89 5.84
C ALA A 50 -2.23 15.69 6.50
N GLY A 51 -2.08 16.09 7.77
CA GLY A 51 -3.04 16.94 8.48
C GLY A 51 -3.02 18.42 8.08
N LYS A 52 -2.16 18.80 7.13
CA LYS A 52 -2.08 20.16 6.58
C LYS A 52 -2.84 20.24 5.24
N GLN A 53 -2.71 21.36 4.54
CA GLN A 53 -3.18 21.51 3.17
C GLN A 53 -2.03 21.32 2.18
N GLY A 54 -2.35 20.92 0.95
CA GLY A 54 -1.39 20.80 -0.15
C GLY A 54 -1.43 19.41 -0.81
N GLU A 55 -0.58 19.25 -1.82
CA GLU A 55 -0.54 18.06 -2.68
C GLU A 55 -0.39 16.76 -1.89
N TYR A 56 0.50 16.74 -0.88
CA TYR A 56 0.70 15.55 -0.05
C TYR A 56 -0.54 15.17 0.76
N ALA A 57 -1.22 16.16 1.38
CA ALA A 57 -2.43 15.90 2.13
C ALA A 57 -3.56 15.39 1.23
N SER A 58 -3.71 15.98 0.03
CA SER A 58 -4.68 15.53 -0.96
C SER A 58 -4.40 14.10 -1.43
N MET A 59 -3.12 13.76 -1.70
CA MET A 59 -2.71 12.41 -2.06
C MET A 59 -3.07 11.39 -0.97
N ILE A 60 -2.73 11.67 0.29
CA ILE A 60 -3.04 10.78 1.41
C ILE A 60 -4.55 10.61 1.58
N ALA A 61 -5.33 11.69 1.44
CA ALA A 61 -6.79 11.62 1.51
C ALA A 61 -7.40 10.75 0.40
N SER A 62 -6.82 10.79 -0.81
CA SER A 62 -7.27 10.00 -1.96
C SER A 62 -6.79 8.55 -1.99
N ALA A 63 -5.76 8.20 -1.22
CA ALA A 63 -5.20 6.85 -1.22
C ALA A 63 -6.24 5.80 -0.81
N ASP A 64 -6.11 4.56 -1.29
CA ASP A 64 -7.00 3.46 -0.94
C ASP A 64 -6.73 2.97 0.48
N LEU A 65 -5.45 2.90 0.87
CA LEU A 65 -4.99 2.57 2.22
C LEU A 65 -3.97 3.60 2.73
N ALA A 66 -4.20 4.08 3.94
CA ALA A 66 -3.28 4.93 4.69
C ALA A 66 -2.89 4.22 6.00
N LEU A 67 -1.75 3.53 5.99
CA LEU A 67 -1.35 2.61 7.05
C LEU A 67 -0.39 3.30 8.05
N PRO A 68 -0.71 3.32 9.36
CA PRO A 68 0.23 3.84 10.36
C PRO A 68 1.46 2.93 10.48
N SER A 69 2.64 3.44 10.12
CA SER A 69 3.90 2.68 10.10
C SER A 69 4.78 2.89 11.34
N SER A 70 4.44 3.84 12.20
CA SER A 70 5.07 4.03 13.52
C SER A 70 4.18 3.49 14.66
N ALA A 71 4.80 2.88 15.67
CA ALA A 71 4.08 2.38 16.85
C ALA A 71 3.40 3.52 17.64
N THR A 72 4.00 4.71 17.64
CA THR A 72 3.45 5.92 18.27
C THR A 72 2.14 6.32 17.61
N LEU A 73 2.13 6.47 16.28
CA LEU A 73 0.94 6.84 15.53
C LEU A 73 -0.16 5.79 15.65
N PHE A 74 0.21 4.50 15.53
CA PHE A 74 -0.75 3.41 15.68
C PHE A 74 -1.47 3.48 17.03
N LYS A 75 -0.71 3.59 18.13
CA LYS A 75 -1.27 3.68 19.49
C LYS A 75 -2.11 4.95 19.68
N TYR A 76 -1.62 6.09 19.17
CA TYR A 76 -2.34 7.35 19.23
C TYR A 76 -3.70 7.24 18.54
N ALA A 77 -3.73 6.70 17.33
CA ALA A 77 -4.94 6.56 16.54
C ALA A 77 -5.92 5.54 17.16
N ALA A 78 -5.42 4.40 17.63
CA ALA A 78 -6.23 3.40 18.31
C ALA A 78 -6.85 3.95 19.61
N ALA A 79 -6.09 4.72 20.40
CA ALA A 79 -6.57 5.34 21.63
C ALA A 79 -7.64 6.42 21.36
N LYS A 80 -7.43 7.28 20.36
CA LYS A 80 -8.41 8.29 19.92
C LYS A 80 -9.70 7.66 19.41
N ALA A 81 -9.59 6.58 18.64
CA ALA A 81 -10.75 5.82 18.15
C ALA A 81 -11.53 5.14 19.29
N ALA A 82 -10.85 4.67 20.34
CA ALA A 82 -11.47 4.03 21.50
C ALA A 82 -12.10 5.03 22.49
N GLY A 83 -11.44 6.18 22.71
CA GLY A 83 -11.83 7.21 23.70
C GLY A 83 -13.08 8.03 23.36
N ASN A 84 -13.56 7.98 22.11
CA ASN A 84 -14.75 8.71 21.66
C ASN A 84 -16.08 7.95 21.83
N ARG A 85 -16.09 6.80 22.52
CA ARG A 85 -17.34 6.15 22.92
C ARG A 85 -18.00 6.96 24.06
N LYS A 86 -18.89 7.88 23.70
CA LYS A 86 -19.87 8.62 24.53
C LYS A 86 -19.33 9.80 25.36
N VAL A 87 -19.42 11.02 24.82
CA VAL A 87 -19.94 12.20 25.55
C VAL A 87 -20.68 13.10 24.55
N SER A 88 -21.96 13.37 24.81
CA SER A 88 -22.88 14.26 24.07
C SER A 88 -23.47 13.72 22.75
N GLY A 89 -24.80 13.82 22.63
CA GLY A 89 -25.63 13.33 21.53
C GLY A 89 -25.52 14.11 20.22
N ARG A 90 -24.29 14.46 19.80
CA ARG A 90 -23.98 14.82 18.42
C ARG A 90 -23.00 13.80 17.90
N ALA A 91 -23.31 13.17 16.77
CA ALA A 91 -22.42 12.26 16.07
C ALA A 91 -21.14 13.01 15.69
N GLY A 92 -20.09 12.87 16.49
CA GLY A 92 -18.77 13.36 16.14
C GLY A 92 -18.17 12.49 15.05
N GLU A 93 -17.61 13.11 14.01
CA GLU A 93 -16.95 12.47 12.86
C GLU A 93 -15.71 11.61 13.23
N ASN A 94 -15.35 11.53 14.52
CA ASN A 94 -14.10 10.93 15.02
C ASN A 94 -14.29 9.53 15.65
N GLY A 95 -15.13 8.70 15.06
CA GLY A 95 -15.31 7.29 15.42
C GLY A 95 -14.54 6.34 14.48
N MET A 96 -14.41 5.08 14.88
CA MET A 96 -13.93 4.04 13.96
C MET A 96 -15.02 3.77 12.91
N VAL A 97 -14.68 3.87 11.64
CA VAL A 97 -15.59 3.72 10.49
C VAL A 97 -15.23 2.42 9.75
N ARG A 98 -16.25 1.74 9.22
CA ARG A 98 -16.07 0.56 8.37
C ARG A 98 -16.12 0.98 6.91
N ARG A 99 -15.05 0.70 6.17
CA ARG A 99 -14.97 0.90 4.71
C ARG A 99 -15.13 -0.45 4.02
N PHE A 100 -15.96 -0.48 2.99
CA PHE A 100 -16.24 -1.70 2.24
C PHE A 100 -15.58 -1.61 0.86
N PHE A 101 -14.87 -2.67 0.50
CA PHE A 101 -14.30 -2.85 -0.84
C PHE A 101 -15.02 -4.02 -1.49
N THR A 102 -15.45 -3.84 -2.73
CA THR A 102 -16.13 -4.90 -3.48
C THR A 102 -15.10 -5.83 -4.10
N ALA A 103 -15.12 -7.12 -3.75
CA ALA A 103 -14.38 -8.12 -4.51
C ALA A 103 -15.17 -8.50 -5.77
N GLY A 104 -14.53 -8.48 -6.94
CA GLY A 104 -15.16 -8.87 -8.21
C GLY A 104 -15.66 -10.33 -8.21
N GLU A 105 -16.70 -10.63 -8.99
CA GLU A 105 -17.42 -11.92 -8.99
C GLU A 105 -16.56 -13.17 -9.33
N ARG A 106 -15.34 -12.97 -9.86
CA ARG A 106 -14.47 -14.02 -10.41
C ARG A 106 -13.72 -14.87 -9.38
N ARG A 107 -13.76 -14.56 -8.08
CA ARG A 107 -12.94 -15.27 -7.07
C ARG A 107 -13.69 -15.56 -5.77
N ARG A 108 -14.90 -16.12 -5.90
CA ARG A 108 -15.77 -16.61 -4.82
C ARG A 108 -15.17 -17.76 -3.99
N GLU A 109 -14.40 -18.65 -4.60
CA GLU A 109 -13.86 -19.84 -3.90
C GLU A 109 -12.74 -19.49 -2.92
N TYR A 110 -11.97 -18.42 -3.20
CA TYR A 110 -10.85 -18.00 -2.35
C TYR A 110 -11.32 -17.32 -1.06
N LEU A 111 -12.24 -16.34 -1.18
CA LEU A 111 -12.76 -15.60 -0.03
C LEU A 111 -13.52 -16.52 0.93
N ALA A 112 -14.30 -17.48 0.40
CA ALA A 112 -15.01 -18.48 1.20
C ALA A 112 -14.08 -19.40 2.01
N SER A 113 -12.84 -19.62 1.57
CA SER A 113 -11.86 -20.43 2.31
C SER A 113 -11.18 -19.70 3.48
N LEU A 114 -11.27 -18.36 3.52
CA LEU A 114 -10.62 -17.51 4.53
C LEU A 114 -11.51 -17.20 5.75
N ASP A 115 -12.80 -17.58 5.71
CA ASP A 115 -13.82 -17.30 6.73
C ASP A 115 -13.66 -18.10 8.04
N SER A 116 -12.68 -18.99 8.15
CA SER A 116 -12.45 -19.80 9.35
C SER A 116 -11.20 -19.35 10.13
N ALA A 117 -11.25 -18.13 10.69
CA ALA A 117 -10.70 -17.77 12.02
C ALA A 117 -10.63 -16.25 12.14
N GLU A 118 -11.37 -15.68 13.08
CA GLU A 118 -11.37 -14.25 13.38
C GLU A 118 -9.99 -13.79 13.88
N GLU A 119 -9.22 -13.14 13.01
CA GLU A 119 -8.12 -12.27 13.47
C GLU A 119 -8.72 -10.88 13.67
N SER A 120 -8.91 -10.49 14.93
CA SER A 120 -9.54 -9.23 15.30
C SER A 120 -8.77 -8.03 14.75
N ALA A 121 -9.45 -7.18 13.97
CA ALA A 121 -8.99 -5.83 13.65
C ALA A 121 -9.10 -4.93 14.91
N VAL A 122 -8.13 -5.16 15.81
CA VAL A 122 -7.56 -4.35 16.92
C VAL A 122 -8.48 -4.02 18.12
N PRO A 123 -8.19 -4.58 19.33
CA PRO A 123 -7.17 -4.01 20.25
C PRO A 123 -5.91 -4.89 20.45
N GLY A 124 -4.70 -4.29 20.39
CA GLY A 124 -3.41 -4.96 20.62
C GLY A 124 -2.48 -5.10 19.41
N GLY A 125 -2.91 -4.64 18.23
CA GLY A 125 -2.12 -4.66 16.99
C GLY A 125 -0.86 -3.79 17.01
N THR A 126 -0.01 -3.96 16.01
CA THR A 126 1.25 -3.22 15.82
C THR A 126 1.22 -2.39 14.54
N ALA A 127 2.13 -1.42 14.45
CA ALA A 127 2.28 -0.61 13.25
C ALA A 127 2.64 -1.45 12.01
N TYR A 128 2.22 -0.97 10.84
CA TYR A 128 2.42 -1.66 9.58
C TYR A 128 3.85 -1.45 9.06
N ALA A 129 4.63 -2.53 9.05
CA ALA A 129 5.96 -2.52 8.44
C ALA A 129 5.85 -2.61 6.91
N PRO A 130 6.41 -1.68 6.13
CA PRO A 130 6.27 -1.68 4.67
C PRO A 130 6.68 -2.98 3.99
N LEU A 131 7.79 -3.60 4.43
CA LEU A 131 8.23 -4.89 3.89
C LEU A 131 7.20 -6.01 4.15
N LYS A 132 6.61 -6.05 5.34
CA LYS A 132 5.63 -7.09 5.71
C LYS A 132 4.36 -6.94 4.88
N THR A 133 3.84 -5.71 4.79
CA THR A 133 2.67 -5.40 3.96
C THR A 133 2.94 -5.69 2.49
N LEU A 134 4.11 -5.31 1.96
CA LEU A 134 4.54 -5.66 0.61
C LEU A 134 4.54 -7.18 0.41
N ALA A 135 5.12 -7.96 1.33
CA ALA A 135 5.14 -9.41 1.24
C ALA A 135 3.72 -10.02 1.15
N CYS A 136 2.76 -9.50 1.92
CA CYS A 136 1.36 -9.93 1.82
C CYS A 136 0.78 -9.70 0.42
N PHE A 137 1.00 -8.51 -0.16
CA PHE A 137 0.58 -8.23 -1.55
C PHE A 137 1.29 -9.16 -2.53
N LEU A 138 2.61 -9.29 -2.47
CA LEU A 138 3.40 -10.12 -3.39
C LEU A 138 2.99 -11.59 -3.32
N SER A 139 2.75 -12.16 -2.14
CA SER A 139 2.25 -13.53 -1.98
C SER A 139 0.90 -13.73 -2.67
N ALA A 140 -0.02 -12.77 -2.57
CA ALA A 140 -1.32 -12.85 -3.21
C ALA A 140 -1.23 -12.71 -4.75
N LEU A 141 -0.33 -11.85 -5.24
CA LEU A 141 -0.03 -11.71 -6.67
C LEU A 141 0.61 -12.98 -7.23
N GLU A 142 1.55 -13.58 -6.51
CA GLU A 142 2.24 -14.80 -6.91
C GLU A 142 1.28 -15.96 -7.17
N GLN A 143 0.28 -16.15 -6.30
CA GLN A 143 -0.75 -17.20 -6.45
C GLN A 143 -1.50 -17.12 -7.79
N ARG A 144 -1.58 -15.92 -8.39
CA ARG A 144 -2.19 -15.70 -9.70
C ARG A 144 -1.18 -15.44 -10.82
N ARG A 145 0.11 -15.74 -10.61
CA ARG A 145 1.21 -15.47 -11.57
C ARG A 145 1.27 -13.99 -11.98
N GLY A 146 0.93 -13.13 -11.03
CA GLY A 146 0.95 -11.67 -11.18
C GLY A 146 2.36 -11.14 -11.42
N SER A 147 2.42 -9.83 -11.61
CA SER A 147 3.62 -9.14 -12.06
C SER A 147 3.94 -7.91 -11.24
N VAL A 148 5.23 -7.61 -11.15
CA VAL A 148 5.74 -6.47 -10.39
C VAL A 148 6.76 -5.69 -11.21
N PHE A 149 6.71 -4.36 -11.07
CA PHE A 149 7.71 -3.44 -11.59
C PHE A 149 8.37 -2.69 -10.41
N LEU A 150 9.70 -2.62 -10.43
CA LEU A 150 10.48 -1.98 -9.35
C LEU A 150 11.04 -0.63 -9.81
N VAL A 151 10.78 0.45 -9.08
CA VAL A 151 11.32 1.79 -9.37
C VAL A 151 12.01 2.34 -8.13
N GLY A 152 13.32 2.57 -8.17
CA GLY A 152 14.06 3.12 -7.03
C GLY A 152 15.37 2.42 -6.73
N GLY A 153 16.09 2.94 -5.75
CA GLY A 153 17.43 2.49 -5.39
C GLY A 153 18.46 2.75 -6.48
N SER A 154 19.73 2.59 -6.13
CA SER A 154 20.80 2.55 -7.14
C SER A 154 20.72 1.25 -7.96
N LEU A 155 21.24 1.26 -9.18
CA LEU A 155 21.24 0.07 -10.04
C LEU A 155 21.75 -1.22 -9.35
N PRO A 156 22.86 -1.22 -8.58
CA PRO A 156 23.31 -2.42 -7.88
C PRO A 156 22.35 -2.91 -6.78
N ILE A 157 21.71 -1.99 -6.06
CA ILE A 157 20.69 -2.32 -5.05
C ILE A 157 19.49 -2.97 -5.74
N LEU A 158 19.00 -2.33 -6.79
CA LEU A 158 17.82 -2.76 -7.52
C LEU A 158 18.01 -4.15 -8.15
N GLN A 159 19.17 -4.44 -8.72
CA GLN A 159 19.52 -5.76 -9.25
C GLN A 159 19.49 -6.83 -8.16
N LYS A 160 20.04 -6.53 -6.98
CA LYS A 160 20.03 -7.47 -5.85
C LYS A 160 18.62 -7.67 -5.27
N ALA A 161 17.84 -6.59 -5.18
CA ALA A 161 16.44 -6.64 -4.77
C ALA A 161 15.61 -7.51 -5.73
N GLU A 162 15.78 -7.36 -7.05
CA GLU A 162 15.15 -8.21 -8.06
C GLU A 162 15.54 -9.68 -7.86
N GLN A 163 16.83 -9.98 -7.70
CA GLN A 163 17.30 -11.35 -7.51
C GLN A 163 16.68 -12.00 -6.27
N HIS A 164 16.67 -11.31 -5.14
CA HIS A 164 16.04 -11.80 -3.92
C HIS A 164 14.54 -12.00 -4.12
N MET A 165 13.86 -11.05 -4.75
CA MET A 165 12.42 -11.13 -5.02
C MET A 165 12.07 -12.35 -5.88
N ARG A 166 12.81 -12.60 -6.96
CA ARG A 166 12.65 -13.80 -7.80
C ARG A 166 12.93 -15.10 -7.03
N SER A 167 13.79 -15.05 -6.02
CA SER A 167 14.12 -16.21 -5.18
C SER A 167 13.04 -16.47 -4.12
N THR A 168 12.45 -15.41 -3.57
CA THR A 168 11.40 -15.49 -2.54
C THR A 168 10.03 -15.80 -3.14
N PHE A 169 9.73 -15.26 -4.32
CA PHE A 169 8.46 -15.42 -5.03
C PHE A 169 8.71 -15.96 -6.46
N PRO A 170 9.06 -17.25 -6.62
CA PRO A 170 9.44 -17.83 -7.91
C PRO A 170 8.37 -17.75 -9.01
N GLU A 171 7.07 -17.73 -8.67
CA GLU A 171 5.99 -17.64 -9.66
C GLU A 171 5.57 -16.19 -9.96
N LEU A 172 6.12 -15.21 -9.23
CA LEU A 172 5.89 -13.79 -9.45
C LEU A 172 6.77 -13.27 -10.60
N ARG A 173 6.14 -12.61 -11.58
CA ARG A 173 6.85 -12.07 -12.75
C ARG A 173 7.39 -10.68 -12.46
N VAL A 174 8.70 -10.54 -12.25
CA VAL A 174 9.34 -9.21 -12.32
C VAL A 174 9.44 -8.80 -13.79
N VAL A 175 8.56 -7.88 -14.22
CA VAL A 175 8.37 -7.49 -15.64
C VAL A 175 9.18 -6.27 -16.05
N GLY A 176 9.79 -5.58 -15.08
CA GLY A 176 10.70 -4.49 -15.35
C GLY A 176 11.25 -3.86 -14.08
N ARG A 177 12.27 -3.02 -14.28
CA ARG A 177 12.89 -2.26 -13.21
C ARG A 177 13.50 -0.96 -13.73
N ALA A 178 13.54 0.07 -12.89
CA ALA A 178 14.21 1.34 -13.16
C ALA A 178 14.92 1.83 -11.87
N ALA A 179 16.20 2.20 -11.99
CA ALA A 179 16.93 2.81 -10.87
C ALA A 179 16.29 4.16 -10.53
N GLY A 180 16.34 4.59 -9.27
CA GLY A 180 15.70 5.82 -8.80
C GLY A 180 16.47 7.09 -9.14
N ASP A 181 17.78 6.98 -9.36
CA ASP A 181 18.70 8.07 -9.73
C ASP A 181 18.73 8.37 -11.24
N TYR A 182 17.64 8.05 -11.95
CA TYR A 182 17.47 8.31 -13.38
C TYR A 182 17.54 9.81 -13.71
N ARG A 183 17.85 10.19 -14.95
CA ARG A 183 17.80 11.60 -15.39
C ARG A 183 16.38 11.96 -15.79
N GLU A 184 16.01 13.25 -15.76
CA GLU A 184 14.67 13.69 -16.18
C GLU A 184 14.34 13.23 -17.62
N ASP A 185 15.31 13.28 -18.53
CA ASP A 185 15.16 12.79 -19.91
C ASP A 185 14.83 11.29 -19.99
N ASP A 186 15.23 10.50 -18.99
CA ASP A 186 14.99 9.06 -18.91
C ASP A 186 13.61 8.71 -18.34
N GLU A 187 12.93 9.65 -17.66
CA GLU A 187 11.63 9.40 -17.01
C GLU A 187 10.58 8.92 -18.00
N LEU A 188 10.56 9.51 -19.20
CA LEU A 188 9.66 9.12 -20.27
C LEU A 188 9.87 7.66 -20.71
N ALA A 189 11.11 7.15 -20.66
CA ALA A 189 11.40 5.76 -20.96
C ALA A 189 10.85 4.83 -19.88
N ILE A 190 10.93 5.23 -18.61
CA ILE A 190 10.34 4.49 -17.47
C ILE A 190 8.81 4.43 -17.62
N MET A 191 8.17 5.55 -17.95
CA MET A 191 6.72 5.59 -18.18
C MET A 191 6.29 4.69 -19.33
N LYS A 192 7.03 4.71 -20.44
CA LYS A 192 6.79 3.81 -21.58
C LYS A 192 6.98 2.34 -21.20
N ALA A 193 7.97 2.04 -20.35
CA ALA A 193 8.19 0.68 -19.87
C ALA A 193 7.01 0.20 -19.01
N LEU A 194 6.54 1.02 -18.06
CA LEU A 194 5.37 0.74 -17.22
C LEU A 194 4.13 0.49 -18.09
N GLN A 195 3.83 1.40 -19.02
CA GLN A 195 2.69 1.29 -19.91
C GLN A 195 2.72 0.02 -20.77
N LYS A 196 3.90 -0.38 -21.27
CA LYS A 196 4.06 -1.60 -22.09
C LYS A 196 4.01 -2.88 -21.27
N SER A 197 4.54 -2.85 -20.05
CA SER A 197 4.61 -4.03 -19.19
C SER A 197 3.33 -4.33 -18.41
N THR A 198 2.46 -3.31 -18.23
CA THR A 198 1.19 -3.39 -17.50
C THR A 198 1.30 -4.22 -16.20
N PRO A 199 2.16 -3.81 -15.25
CA PRO A 199 2.41 -4.60 -14.05
C PRO A 199 1.19 -4.60 -13.12
N ASP A 200 0.93 -5.72 -12.43
CA ASP A 200 -0.11 -5.78 -11.40
C ASP A 200 0.25 -4.92 -10.17
N MET A 201 1.56 -4.74 -9.92
CA MET A 201 2.05 -3.94 -8.80
C MET A 201 3.31 -3.15 -9.16
N ILE A 202 3.38 -1.91 -8.68
CA ILE A 202 4.52 -1.01 -8.82
C ILE A 202 5.04 -0.68 -7.43
N VAL A 203 6.30 -1.08 -7.18
CA VAL A 203 6.99 -0.79 -5.92
C VAL A 203 7.96 0.37 -6.15
N VAL A 204 7.69 1.50 -5.50
CA VAL A 204 8.51 2.71 -5.58
C VAL A 204 9.35 2.85 -4.31
N GLY A 205 10.64 3.16 -4.45
CA GLY A 205 11.57 3.28 -3.32
C GLY A 205 12.49 4.50 -3.38
N SER A 206 13.63 4.39 -2.71
CA SER A 206 14.65 5.44 -2.57
C SER A 206 15.07 6.05 -3.90
N LEU A 207 15.64 7.26 -3.81
CA LEU A 207 16.22 8.05 -4.92
C LEU A 207 15.22 8.57 -5.97
N VAL A 208 13.98 8.08 -5.98
CA VAL A 208 12.93 8.57 -6.89
C VAL A 208 12.57 10.03 -6.57
N ARG A 209 12.62 10.90 -7.58
CA ARG A 209 12.27 12.33 -7.42
C ARG A 209 10.80 12.49 -7.02
N GLY A 210 10.55 13.35 -6.03
CA GLY A 210 9.21 13.56 -5.49
C GLY A 210 8.74 12.47 -4.52
N ALA A 211 9.54 11.42 -4.28
CA ALA A 211 9.23 10.37 -3.33
C ALA A 211 7.82 9.78 -3.58
N GLU A 212 6.97 9.71 -2.55
CA GLU A 212 5.61 9.17 -2.65
C GLU A 212 4.72 9.94 -3.64
N LEU A 213 4.94 11.25 -3.82
CA LEU A 213 4.20 12.08 -4.80
C LEU A 213 4.49 11.68 -6.25
N TRP A 214 5.53 10.88 -6.50
CA TRP A 214 5.77 10.31 -7.81
C TRP A 214 4.59 9.45 -8.28
N ILE A 215 3.91 8.74 -7.37
CA ILE A 215 2.79 7.84 -7.70
C ILE A 215 1.62 8.61 -8.32
N PRO A 216 0.98 9.60 -7.66
CA PRO A 216 -0.15 10.31 -8.25
C PRO A 216 0.20 11.07 -9.54
N ARG A 217 1.46 11.46 -9.70
CA ARG A 217 1.94 12.13 -10.91
C ARG A 217 2.07 11.18 -12.11
N HIS A 218 2.20 9.88 -11.89
CA HIS A 218 2.52 8.92 -12.94
C HIS A 218 1.55 7.72 -13.04
N MET A 219 0.75 7.42 -12.02
CA MET A 219 -0.10 6.23 -12.01
C MET A 219 -1.11 6.19 -13.18
N HIS A 220 -1.48 7.34 -13.74
CA HIS A 220 -2.33 7.42 -14.93
C HIS A 220 -1.70 6.80 -16.20
N CYS A 221 -0.40 6.48 -16.20
CA CYS A 221 0.25 5.80 -17.33
C CYS A 221 -0.09 4.31 -17.42
N THR A 222 -0.60 3.71 -16.33
CA THR A 222 -1.11 2.34 -16.29
C THR A 222 -2.64 2.37 -16.25
N LYS A 223 -3.26 1.38 -16.90
CA LYS A 223 -4.72 1.19 -16.83
C LYS A 223 -5.16 0.81 -15.40
N SER A 224 -4.38 -0.06 -14.78
CA SER A 224 -4.59 -0.54 -13.42
C SER A 224 -3.26 -0.92 -12.78
N GLY A 225 -3.25 -1.02 -11.45
CA GLY A 225 -2.08 -1.46 -10.70
C GLY A 225 -2.14 -1.06 -9.24
N ILE A 226 -1.46 -1.83 -8.39
CA ILE A 226 -1.28 -1.53 -6.98
C ILE A 226 0.05 -0.79 -6.81
N PHE A 227 0.01 0.40 -6.24
CA PHE A 227 1.17 1.25 -6.03
C PHE A 227 1.49 1.35 -4.54
N LEU A 228 2.77 1.17 -4.19
CA LEU A 228 3.27 1.64 -2.90
C LEU A 228 4.56 2.44 -3.06
N TYR A 229 4.80 3.30 -2.08
CA TYR A 229 6.09 3.91 -1.84
C TYR A 229 6.60 3.56 -0.45
N ALA A 230 7.88 3.22 -0.34
CA ALA A 230 8.59 3.24 0.93
C ALA A 230 10.07 3.51 0.70
N ASP A 231 10.60 4.55 1.35
CA ASP A 231 11.93 5.11 1.09
C ASP A 231 13.04 4.03 1.06
N SER A 232 13.13 3.17 2.08
CA SER A 232 14.19 2.15 2.16
C SER A 232 13.80 0.78 1.58
N ILE A 233 12.69 0.65 0.86
CA ILE A 233 12.17 -0.67 0.47
C ILE A 233 13.12 -1.43 -0.45
N MET A 234 13.84 -0.74 -1.33
CA MET A 234 14.76 -1.37 -2.28
C MET A 234 16.01 -1.92 -1.57
N GLU A 235 16.55 -1.16 -0.62
CA GLU A 235 17.67 -1.57 0.22
C GLU A 235 17.30 -2.77 1.10
N ILE A 236 16.11 -2.73 1.70
CA ILE A 236 15.59 -3.82 2.52
C ILE A 236 15.40 -5.09 1.68
N LEU A 237 14.80 -4.99 0.50
CA LEU A 237 14.67 -6.12 -0.43
C LEU A 237 16.03 -6.67 -0.87
N ALA A 238 17.04 -5.80 -1.05
CA ALA A 238 18.43 -6.19 -1.32
C ALA A 238 19.16 -6.77 -0.09
N GLY A 239 18.50 -6.89 1.06
CA GLY A 239 19.05 -7.44 2.30
C GLY A 239 19.97 -6.50 3.05
N ARG A 240 19.81 -5.18 2.89
CA ARG A 240 20.48 -4.15 3.70
C ARG A 240 19.54 -3.68 4.80
N ARG A 241 20.08 -3.45 6.00
CA ARG A 241 19.36 -2.89 7.16
C ARG A 241 20.09 -1.66 7.66
#